data_AF-A0A0F9TB64-F1
#
_entry.id   AF-A0A0F9TB64-F1
#
_cell.length_a   1.000
_cell.length_b   1.000
_cell.length_c   1.000
_cell.angle_alpha   90.00
_cell.angle_beta   90.00
_cell.angle_gamma   90.00
#
_symmetry.space_group_name_H-M   'P 1'
#
loop_
_entity.id
_entity.type
_entity.pdbx_description
1 polymer ?
#
loop_
_entity_poly.entity_id
_entity_poly.type
_entity_poly.pdbx_seq_one_letter_code
_entity_poly.pdbx_strand_id
1 'polypeptide(L)' 'MRKSKGMAEPVRISDVTVVRETDLALLCDIEGEEYWIPKSQIHDDSEVYEDGTEGDLVISAWLAKQKDLAG' A
#
# COMPACT_ATOMS: atom_id res chain seq x y z
N MET A 1 7.60 28.18 1.41
CA MET A 1 7.81 27.18 2.48
C MET A 1 6.45 26.69 2.98
N ARG A 2 5.98 25.51 2.54
CA ARG A 2 4.66 24.99 2.97
C ARG A 2 4.76 23.51 3.36
N LYS A 3 4.76 23.32 4.68
CA LYS A 3 4.42 22.15 5.50
C LYS A 3 5.08 20.82 5.13
N SER A 4 6.21 20.56 5.79
CA SER A 4 6.70 19.21 6.10
C SER A 4 5.61 18.48 6.93
N LYS A 5 4.68 17.82 6.24
CA LYS A 5 3.76 16.84 6.83
C LYS A 5 4.66 15.69 7.31
N GLY A 6 4.59 15.34 8.60
CA GLY A 6 5.55 14.46 9.28
C GLY A 6 6.04 13.30 8.40
N MET A 7 7.32 13.37 8.04
CA MET A 7 7.98 12.46 7.10
C MET A 7 8.38 11.18 7.85
N ALA A 8 7.42 10.30 8.12
CA ALA A 8 7.78 8.91 8.37
C ALA A 8 8.02 8.25 7.01
N GLU A 9 9.10 7.47 6.89
CA GLU A 9 9.50 6.82 5.64
C GLU A 9 8.42 5.83 5.16
N PRO A 10 8.15 5.76 3.85
CA PRO A 10 7.19 4.80 3.31
C PRO A 10 7.62 3.36 3.64
N VAL A 11 6.64 2.47 3.79
CA VAL A 11 6.85 1.07 4.12
C VAL A 11 6.66 0.24 2.86
N ARG A 12 7.64 -0.62 2.58
CA ARG A 12 7.60 -1.61 1.49
C ARG A 12 7.17 -2.95 2.05
N ILE A 13 6.20 -3.58 1.40
CA ILE A 13 5.68 -4.90 1.72
C ILE A 13 5.87 -5.75 0.46
N SER A 14 6.53 -6.89 0.61
CA SER A 14 6.80 -7.81 -0.50
C SER A 14 5.74 -8.90 -0.61
N ASP A 15 5.74 -9.62 -1.74
CA ASP A 15 4.84 -10.75 -2.02
C ASP A 15 3.35 -10.37 -1.90
N VAL A 16 3.00 -9.15 -2.34
CA VAL A 16 1.61 -8.66 -2.30
C VAL A 16 0.91 -9.02 -3.61
N THR A 17 -0.28 -9.60 -3.50
CA THR A 17 -1.15 -9.88 -4.66
C THR A 17 -2.36 -8.97 -4.65
N VAL A 18 -2.68 -8.31 -5.77
CA VAL A 18 -3.93 -7.57 -5.92
C VAL A 18 -5.04 -8.54 -6.33
N VAL A 19 -5.96 -8.82 -5.41
CA VAL A 19 -7.09 -9.74 -5.59
C VAL A 19 -8.28 -9.05 -6.28
N ARG A 20 -8.40 -7.74 -6.07
CA ARG A 20 -9.50 -6.94 -6.63
C ARG A 20 -9.13 -5.46 -6.72
N GLU A 21 -9.70 -4.77 -7.69
CA GLU A 21 -9.62 -3.32 -7.83
C GLU A 21 -10.99 -2.63 -7.72
N THR A 22 -10.96 -1.40 -7.20
CA THR A 22 -12.01 -0.38 -7.38
C THR A 22 -11.38 0.91 -7.91
N ASP A 23 -12.21 1.88 -8.30
CA ASP A 23 -11.74 3.19 -8.76
C ASP A 23 -10.77 3.88 -7.78
N LEU A 24 -10.90 3.63 -6.48
CA LEU A 24 -10.17 4.36 -5.43
C LEU A 24 -9.24 3.49 -4.56
N ALA A 25 -9.32 2.17 -4.63
CA ALA A 25 -8.58 1.27 -3.75
C ALA A 25 -8.31 -0.09 -4.40
N LEU A 26 -7.23 -0.72 -3.95
CA LEU A 26 -6.86 -2.10 -4.26
C LEU A 26 -7.16 -2.99 -3.05
N LEU A 27 -7.69 -4.19 -3.30
CA LEU A 27 -7.75 -5.26 -2.32
C LEU A 27 -6.49 -6.10 -2.49
N CYS A 28 -5.59 -6.02 -1.52
CA CYS A 28 -4.31 -6.70 -1.52
C CYS A 28 -4.37 -7.89 -0.56
N ASP A 29 -4.00 -9.08 -1.04
CA ASP A 29 -3.63 -10.21 -0.19
C ASP A 29 -2.18 -9.99 0.26
N ILE A 30 -2.00 -9.93 1.57
CA ILE A 30 -0.70 -9.77 2.23
C ILE A 30 -0.61 -10.89 3.27
N GLU A 31 0.30 -11.83 3.07
CA GLU A 31 0.48 -13.01 3.94
C GLU A 31 -0.82 -13.83 4.18
N GLY A 32 -1.74 -13.85 3.21
CA GLY A 32 -3.01 -14.58 3.31
C GLY A 32 -4.15 -13.81 3.97
N GLU A 33 -3.94 -12.53 4.31
CA GLU A 33 -4.95 -11.63 4.85
C GLU A 33 -5.27 -10.50 3.86
N GLU A 34 -6.55 -10.16 3.72
CA GLU A 34 -7.02 -9.19 2.72
C GLU A 34 -7.11 -7.77 3.29
N TYR A 35 -6.44 -6.81 2.61
CA TYR A 35 -6.43 -5.41 3.00
C TYR A 35 -6.84 -4.48 1.87
N TRP A 36 -7.83 -3.61 2.13
CA TRP A 36 -8.12 -2.48 1.26
C TRP A 36 -7.09 -1.37 1.40
N ILE A 37 -6.32 -1.13 0.35
CA ILE A 37 -5.27 -0.11 0.26
C ILE A 37 -5.77 1.02 -0.66
N PRO A 38 -6.03 2.23 -0.13
CA PRO A 38 -6.42 3.36 -0.95
C PRO A 38 -5.31 3.74 -1.92
N LYS A 39 -5.63 3.94 -3.20
CA LYS A 39 -4.64 4.35 -4.24
C LYS A 39 -3.90 5.63 -3.88
N SER A 40 -4.54 6.55 -3.14
CA SER A 40 -3.92 7.79 -2.65
C SER A 40 -2.83 7.58 -1.58
N GLN A 41 -2.69 6.37 -1.05
CA GLN A 41 -1.67 5.98 -0.07
C GLN A 41 -0.59 5.08 -0.65
N ILE A 42 -0.74 4.65 -1.91
CA ILE A 42 0.26 3.87 -2.65
C ILE A 42 1.27 4.87 -3.23
N HIS A 43 2.54 4.58 -3.04
CA HIS A 43 3.64 5.38 -3.60
C HIS A 43 3.93 4.95 -5.03
N ASP A 44 4.38 5.88 -5.87
CA ASP A 44 4.74 5.62 -7.28
C ASP A 44 5.89 4.60 -7.46
N ASP A 45 6.57 4.23 -6.36
CA ASP A 45 7.63 3.21 -6.33
C ASP A 45 7.07 1.79 -6.11
N SER A 46 5.76 1.63 -5.96
CA SER A 46 5.11 0.32 -5.91
C SER A 46 5.16 -0.36 -7.27
N GLU A 47 5.06 -1.68 -7.30
CA GLU A 47 4.94 -2.49 -8.51
C GLU A 47 3.49 -2.97 -8.76
N VAL A 48 2.61 -2.79 -7.77
CA VAL A 48 1.21 -3.24 -7.81
C VAL A 48 0.24 -2.05 -7.93
N TYR A 49 -0.52 -2.00 -9.02
CA TYR A 49 -1.48 -0.93 -9.29
C TYR A 49 -2.85 -1.36 -9.82
N GLU A 50 -2.98 -2.62 -10.23
CA GLU A 50 -4.19 -3.14 -10.86
C GLU A 50 -4.46 -4.60 -10.47
N ASP A 51 -5.71 -5.03 -10.68
CA ASP A 51 -6.17 -6.41 -10.43
C ASP A 51 -5.28 -7.47 -11.08
N GLY A 52 -4.92 -8.51 -10.32
CA GLY A 52 -4.09 -9.62 -10.80
C GLY A 52 -2.59 -9.36 -10.84
N THR A 53 -2.13 -8.18 -10.39
CA THR A 53 -0.69 -7.88 -10.26
C THR A 53 -0.12 -8.45 -8.96
N GLU A 54 1.10 -8.96 -9.02
CA GLU A 54 1.87 -9.43 -7.86
C GLU A 54 3.21 -8.68 -7.82
N GLY A 55 3.64 -8.27 -6.63
CA GLY A 55 4.93 -7.60 -6.45
C GLY A 55 5.02 -6.77 -5.18
N ASP A 56 5.91 -5.78 -5.19
CA ASP A 56 6.15 -4.94 -4.02
C ASP A 56 5.11 -3.81 -3.88
N LEU A 57 4.43 -3.78 -2.74
CA LEU A 57 3.53 -2.70 -2.35
C LEU A 57 4.28 -1.66 -1.52
N VAL A 58 4.32 -0.41 -1.98
CA VAL A 58 4.91 0.70 -1.21
C VAL A 58 3.79 1.64 -0.74
N ILE A 59 3.61 1.76 0.59
CA ILE A 59 2.55 2.59 1.20
C ILE A 59 3.08 3.63 2.17
N SER A 60 2.26 4.64 2.48
CA SER A 60 2.58 5.62 3.52
C SER A 60 2.76 4.96 4.90
N ALA A 61 3.75 5.42 5.68
CA ALA A 61 4.00 4.91 7.03
C ALA A 61 2.78 5.01 7.95
N TRP A 62 1.96 6.04 7.74
CA TRP A 62 0.72 6.24 8.50
C TRP A 62 -0.27 5.11 8.24
N LEU A 63 -0.45 4.71 6.97
CA LEU A 63 -1.35 3.62 6.62
C LEU A 63 -0.81 2.30 7.14
N ALA A 64 0.50 2.05 6.98
CA ALA A 64 1.15 0.85 7.49
C ALA A 64 0.91 0.69 9.00
N LYS A 65 1.12 1.76 9.77
CA LYS A 65 0.83 1.77 11.21
C LYS A 65 -0.65 1.57 11.53
N GLN A 66 -1.56 2.16 10.75
CA GLN A 66 -3.00 2.04 10.98
C GLN A 66 -3.50 0.60 10.76
N LYS A 67 -2.89 -0.12 9.81
CA LYS A 67 -3.26 -1.48 9.43
C LYS A 67 -2.37 -2.56 10.06
N ASP A 68 -1.42 -2.17 10.90
CA ASP A 68 -0.42 -3.05 11.51
C ASP A 68 0.46 -3.79 10.47
N LEU A 69 0.75 -3.12 9.35
CA LEU A 69 1.59 -3.61 8.25
C LEU A 69 3.04 -3.11 8.36
N ALA A 70 3.43 -2.57 9.51
CA ALA A 70 4.79 -2.10 9.79
C ALA A 70 5.51 -3.16 10.64
N GLY A 71 5.97 -4.23 9.99
CA GLY A 71 6.83 -5.27 10.57
C GLY A 71 8.30 -4.86 10.59
#